data_AF-A0A959STJ5-F1
#
_entry.id   AF-A0A959STJ5-F1
#
_cell.length_a   1.000
_cell.length_b   1.000
_cell.length_c   1.000
_cell.angle_alpha   90.00
_cell.angle_beta   90.00
_cell.angle_gamma   90.00
#
_symmetry.space_group_name_H-M   'P 1'
#
loop_
_entity.id
_entity.type
_entity.pdbx_description
1 polymer ?
#
loop_
_entity_poly.entity_id
_entity_poly.type
_entity_poly.pdbx_seq_one_letter_code
_entity_poly.pdbx_strand_id
1 'polypeptide(L)' 'MQVESGVWYGNATRFDGGTDSLRLNLYKPVGDGQTQRPLVVLIHGGGFFEGSRDEFNPWAEELASKGWAAATISYRL' A
#
# COMPACT_ATOMS: atom_id res chain seq x y z
N MET A 1 -13.29 -6.48 6.45
CA MET A 1 -12.65 -5.42 5.64
C MET A 1 -12.77 -5.76 4.16
N GLN A 2 -12.64 -4.77 3.28
CA GLN A 2 -12.49 -4.95 1.84
C GLN A 2 -11.03 -4.67 1.46
N VAL A 3 -10.43 -5.53 0.63
CA VAL A 3 -9.07 -5.37 0.15
C VAL A 3 -9.07 -5.25 -1.37
N GLU A 4 -8.41 -4.22 -1.89
CA GLU A 4 -8.12 -4.05 -3.31
C GLU A 4 -6.61 -4.18 -3.51
N SER A 5 -6.17 -5.32 -4.04
CA SER A 5 -4.74 -5.63 -4.19
C SER A 5 -4.22 -5.26 -5.58
N GLY A 6 -2.96 -4.80 -5.63
CA GLY A 6 -2.24 -4.57 -6.88
C GLY A 6 -2.80 -3.45 -7.76
N VAL A 7 -3.52 -2.48 -7.16
CA VAL A 7 -4.06 -1.31 -7.84
C VAL A 7 -2.89 -0.49 -8.41
N TRP A 8 -2.81 -0.40 -9.74
CA TRP A 8 -1.79 0.37 -10.42
C TRP A 8 -2.03 1.87 -10.23
N TYR A 9 -0.96 2.62 -9.97
CA TYR A 9 -1.05 4.07 -9.83
C TYR A 9 0.01 4.85 -10.62
N GLY A 10 0.96 4.18 -11.25
CA GLY A 10 1.94 4.86 -12.08
C GLY A 10 3.10 3.97 -12.51
N ASN A 11 3.99 4.57 -13.30
CA ASN A 11 5.29 4.00 -13.61
C ASN A 11 6.34 5.01 -13.19
N ALA A 12 7.52 4.54 -12.82
CA ALA A 12 8.61 5.44 -12.50
C ALA A 12 9.97 4.84 -12.86
N THR A 13 10.86 5.69 -13.37
CA THR A 13 12.20 5.30 -13.80
C THR A 13 13.10 5.05 -12.60
N ARG A 14 13.70 3.86 -12.55
CA ARG A 14 14.70 3.45 -11.56
C ARG A 14 16.04 4.15 -11.79
N PHE A 15 16.98 3.96 -10.88
CA PHE A 15 18.31 4.57 -11.00
C PHE A 15 19.12 4.03 -12.20
N ASP A 16 18.86 2.78 -12.62
CA ASP A 16 19.53 2.10 -13.73
C ASP A 16 18.92 2.38 -15.11
N GLY A 17 17.92 3.28 -15.17
CA GLY A 17 17.17 3.57 -16.39
C GLY A 17 16.03 2.57 -16.68
N GLY A 18 15.89 1.52 -15.88
CA GLY A 18 14.73 0.63 -15.91
C GLY A 18 13.45 1.34 -15.46
N THR A 19 12.30 0.70 -15.62
CA THR A 19 11.00 1.25 -15.21
C THR A 19 10.27 0.25 -14.34
N ASP A 20 9.80 0.71 -13.19
CA ASP A 20 8.91 -0.06 -12.32
C ASP A 20 7.47 0.40 -12.49
N SER A 21 6.55 -0.57 -12.53
CA SER A 21 5.11 -0.32 -12.38
C SER A 21 4.75 -0.28 -10.90
N LEU A 22 4.32 0.89 -10.45
CA LEU A 22 3.98 1.16 -9.07
C LEU A 22 2.53 0.76 -8.80
N ARG A 23 2.34 0.00 -7.72
CA ARG A 23 1.05 -0.56 -7.31
C ARG A 23 0.85 -0.39 -5.82
N LEU A 24 -0.41 -0.34 -5.41
CA LEU A 24 -0.80 -0.33 -4.00
C LEU A 24 -1.76 -1.47 -3.68
N ASN A 25 -1.79 -1.87 -2.41
CA ASN A 25 -2.90 -2.65 -1.85
C ASN A 25 -3.67 -1.72 -0.91
N LEU A 26 -4.98 -1.59 -1.09
CA LEU A 26 -5.85 -0.72 -0.29
C LEU A 26 -6.76 -1.55 0.62
N TYR A 27 -6.72 -1.27 1.91
CA TYR A 27 -7.47 -1.94 2.96
C TYR A 27 -8.51 -0.97 3.53
N LYS A 28 -9.78 -1.36 3.41
CA LYS A 28 -10.93 -0.53 3.82
C LYS A 28 -11.74 -1.23 4.92
N PRO A 29 -11.99 -0.58 6.06
CA PRO A 29 -13.01 -1.01 7.00
C PRO A 29 -14.38 -1.08 6.32
N VAL A 30 -15.23 -2.00 6.75
CA VAL A 30 -16.61 -2.17 6.25
C VAL A 30 -17.56 -2.37 7.43
N GLY A 31 -18.83 -2.03 7.27
CA GLY A 31 -19.89 -2.40 8.22
C GLY A 31 -20.36 -1.32 9.19
N ASP A 32 -19.88 -0.08 9.09
CA ASP A 32 -20.30 1.02 9.99
C ASP A 32 -20.72 2.32 9.28
N GLY A 33 -20.83 2.29 7.94
CA GLY A 33 -21.35 3.40 7.13
C GLY A 33 -20.45 4.64 7.02
N GLN A 34 -19.28 4.67 7.68
CA GLN A 34 -18.37 5.81 7.60
C GLN A 34 -17.60 5.80 6.28
N THR A 35 -17.76 6.86 5.50
CA THR A 35 -17.16 7.03 4.17
C THR A 35 -15.92 7.93 4.15
N GLN A 36 -15.65 8.66 5.24
CA GLN A 36 -14.48 9.53 5.38
C GLN A 36 -13.64 9.08 6.57
N ARG A 37 -12.39 8.69 6.30
CA ARG A 37 -11.45 8.19 7.31
C ARG A 37 -10.04 8.68 7.02
N PRO A 38 -9.21 8.85 8.06
CA PRO A 38 -7.78 8.99 7.85
C PRO A 38 -7.23 7.75 7.13
N LEU A 39 -6.27 7.99 6.23
CA LEU A 39 -5.53 6.96 5.51
C LEU A 39 -4.11 6.89 6.08
N VAL A 40 -3.68 5.68 6.44
CA VAL A 40 -2.27 5.39 6.74
C VAL A 40 -1.61 4.81 5.50
N VAL A 41 -0.51 5.40 5.04
CA VAL A 41 0.28 4.88 3.92
C VAL A 41 1.54 4.22 4.50
N LEU A 42 1.66 2.92 4.25
CA LEU A 42 2.77 2.08 4.69
C LEU A 42 3.76 1.92 3.54
N ILE A 43 5.01 2.30 3.78
CA ILE A 43 6.11 2.27 2.82
C ILE A 43 7.12 1.23 3.30
N HIS A 44 7.38 0.22 2.48
CA HIS A 44 8.30 -0.87 2.83
C HIS A 44 9.74 -0.39 3.06
N GLY A 45 10.49 -1.14 3.86
CA GLY A 45 11.92 -0.92 4.08
C GLY A 45 12.76 -1.43 2.90
N GLY A 46 14.00 -1.82 3.18
CA GLY A 46 14.91 -2.40 2.18
C GLY A 46 15.93 -1.44 1.57
N GLY A 47 16.20 -0.31 2.25
CA GLY A 47 17.34 0.55 1.90
C GLY A 47 17.32 1.15 0.49
N PHE A 48 16.14 1.20 -0.15
CA PHE A 48 15.95 1.64 -1.54
C PHE A 48 16.54 0.74 -2.63
N PHE A 49 16.91 -0.50 -2.33
CA PHE A 49 17.39 -1.47 -3.33
C PHE A 49 16.67 -2.82 -3.26
N GLU A 50 15.92 -3.08 -2.19
CA GLU A 50 15.10 -4.27 -2.03
C GLU A 50 13.77 -3.97 -1.33
N GLY A 51 12.94 -5.00 -1.24
CA GLY A 51 11.68 -4.99 -0.50
C GLY A 51 10.44 -4.96 -1.39
N SER A 52 9.27 -5.12 -0.76
CA SER A 52 7.98 -5.12 -1.45
C SER A 52 6.88 -4.49 -0.61
N ARG A 53 5.88 -3.90 -1.28
CA ARG A 53 4.64 -3.42 -0.65
C ARG A 53 3.95 -4.49 0.21
N ASP A 54 4.13 -5.76 -0.15
CA ASP A 54 3.44 -6.86 0.51
C ASP A 54 3.96 -7.15 1.93
N GLU A 55 5.16 -6.66 2.28
CA GLU A 55 5.75 -6.83 3.62
C GLU A 55 4.90 -6.20 4.73
N PHE A 56 4.21 -5.10 4.42
CA PHE A 56 3.38 -4.39 5.38
C PHE A 56 1.90 -4.80 5.35
N ASN A 57 1.52 -5.81 4.56
CA ASN A 57 0.13 -6.30 4.50
C ASN A 57 -0.45 -6.64 5.88
N PRO A 58 0.25 -7.36 6.79
CA PRO A 58 -0.30 -7.68 8.12
C PRO A 58 -0.63 -6.44 8.96
N TRP A 59 0.20 -5.38 8.88
CA TRP A 59 -0.05 -4.13 9.59
C TRP A 59 -1.21 -3.34 8.97
N ALA A 60 -1.35 -3.37 7.65
CA ALA A 60 -2.46 -2.73 6.96
C ALA A 60 -3.80 -3.39 7.31
N GLU A 61 -3.82 -4.73 7.40
CA GLU A 61 -4.95 -5.51 7.88
C GLU A 61 -5.31 -5.17 9.33
N GLU A 62 -4.31 -5.07 10.21
CA GLU A 62 -4.51 -4.71 11.61
C GLU A 62 -5.12 -3.30 11.75
N LEU A 63 -4.60 -2.32 11.01
CA LEU A 63 -5.15 -0.96 10.98
C LEU A 63 -6.60 -0.94 10.49
N ALA A 64 -6.90 -1.69 9.41
CA ALA A 64 -8.26 -1.80 8.88
C ALA A 64 -9.22 -2.48 9.86
N SER A 65 -8.76 -3.48 10.62
CA SER A 65 -9.55 -4.09 11.69
C SER A 65 -9.90 -3.12 12.82
N LYS A 66 -9.07 -2.07 13.01
CA LYS A 66 -9.26 -1.00 14.00
C LYS A 66 -9.98 0.23 13.45
N GLY A 67 -10.52 0.17 12.23
CA GLY A 67 -11.31 1.25 11.64
C GLY A 67 -10.52 2.31 10.87
N TRP A 68 -9.23 2.09 10.60
CA TRP A 68 -8.42 2.98 9.75
C TRP A 68 -8.48 2.52 8.30
N ALA A 69 -8.45 3.45 7.34
CA ALA A 69 -8.05 3.06 5.98
C ALA A 69 -6.53 2.89 5.95
N ALA A 70 -6.03 1.87 5.26
CA ALA A 70 -4.60 1.65 5.11
C ALA A 70 -4.23 1.32 3.67
N ALA A 71 -3.06 1.75 3.22
CA ALA A 71 -2.52 1.38 1.92
C ALA A 71 -1.05 0.99 2.04
N THR A 72 -0.65 -0.12 1.43
CA THR A 72 0.76 -0.47 1.22
C THR A 72 1.15 -0.10 -0.21
N ILE A 73 2.30 0.53 -0.43
CA ILE A 73 2.70 1.01 -1.77
C ILE A 73 4.03 0.41 -2.24
N SER A 74 4.16 0.16 -3.53
CA SER A 74 5.44 -0.12 -4.19
C SER A 74 6.08 1.19 -4.60
N TYR A 75 7.32 1.45 -4.19
CA TYR A 75 8.13 2.52 -4.77
C TYR A 75 9.21 1.94 -5.68
N ARG A 76 9.91 2.81 -6.41
CA ARG A 76 11.03 2.38 -7.27
C ARG A 76 12.18 1.87 -6.43
N LEU A 77 12.80 0.80 -6.89
CA LEU A 77 14.06 0.30 -6.34
C LEU A 77 15.21 0.50 -7.34
#